data_AF-A0A935WXW8-F1
#
_entry.id   AF-A0A935WXW8-F1
#
_cell.length_a   1.000
_cell.length_b   1.000
_cell.length_c   1.000
_cell.angle_alpha   90.00
_cell.angle_beta   90.00
_cell.angle_gamma   90.00
#
_symmetry.space_group_name_H-M   'P 1'
#
loop_
_entity.id
_entity.type
_entity.pdbx_description
1 polymer ?
#
loop_
_entity_poly.entity_id
_entity_poly.type
_entity_poly.pdbx_seq_one_letter_code
_entity_poly.pdbx_strand_id
1 'polypeptide(L)'
;MKQAEKLKMEPIPQRPIPQRPIPQRPMPQRPIPQRPMPQRPAQRPNSRAFTVSLGFALISTAWMVGCGADTKGDDMSGAFLSAALSGATTATITFASDWSETVSGRLIAGQKLRVAYDEARLPRCRAWHNGNPGWQITAFARYYPSAITDERPLFDYGMTSTGPDYHTWIKGMPEFELPPGTEKVVLWFYNRSAFDRPCEDWDSDYGRNYTFSVAYDVALATMDFQSDWRNVLDGNVARGGILTVKYAPERLRTIARSATIGGVPYFAAKYHCYGYGCCSFEYEDTAHVRFHRGGAFLSLALGDGDAGVPVDVPADAEQVELYFDTSVTTTTWYCGGAEGEHYVQPTRDVFYDSNFGRNFRYTIP
;
A
#
# COMPACT_ATOMS: atom_id res chain seq x y z
N MET A 1 -37.66 -3.41 61.40
CA MET A 1 -36.48 -2.86 62.09
C MET A 1 -35.34 -3.85 61.96
N LYS A 2 -34.42 -3.64 61.01
CA LYS A 2 -33.18 -4.44 60.87
C LYS A 2 -32.01 -3.51 61.14
N GLN A 3 -31.19 -3.87 62.14
CA GLN A 3 -30.03 -3.10 62.60
C GLN A 3 -29.00 -2.97 61.49
N ALA A 4 -28.56 -1.73 61.26
CA ALA A 4 -27.41 -1.41 60.43
C ALA A 4 -26.14 -1.58 61.27
N GLU A 5 -25.31 -2.54 60.89
CA GLU A 5 -24.01 -2.82 61.50
C GLU A 5 -22.98 -1.83 60.94
N LYS A 6 -22.45 -0.98 61.83
CA LYS A 6 -21.55 0.11 61.52
C LYS A 6 -20.12 -0.41 61.45
N LEU A 7 -19.67 -0.80 60.24
CA LEU A 7 -18.28 -1.18 59.98
C LEU A 7 -17.35 0.04 60.17
N LYS A 8 -16.53 -0.04 61.21
CA LYS A 8 -15.51 0.94 61.58
C LYS A 8 -14.27 0.67 60.72
N MET A 9 -14.04 1.48 59.69
CA MET A 9 -12.79 1.43 58.91
C MET A 9 -11.64 1.98 59.78
N GLU A 10 -10.67 1.12 60.09
CA GLU A 10 -9.40 1.57 60.67
C GLU A 10 -8.46 2.11 59.59
N PRO A 11 -7.72 3.20 59.87
CA PRO A 11 -6.81 3.81 58.92
C PRO A 11 -5.60 2.91 58.64
N ILE A 12 -5.29 2.73 57.35
CA ILE A 12 -4.14 1.96 56.88
C ILE A 12 -2.86 2.73 57.23
N PRO A 13 -1.90 2.14 57.96
CA PRO A 13 -0.65 2.79 58.31
C PRO A 13 0.23 2.96 57.07
N GLN A 14 0.50 4.22 56.69
CA GLN A 14 1.43 4.56 55.62
C GLN A 14 2.87 4.30 56.08
N ARG A 15 3.58 3.39 55.41
CA ARG A 15 5.02 3.20 55.61
C ARG A 15 5.79 4.16 54.69
N PRO A 16 6.80 4.89 55.21
CA PRO A 16 7.67 5.72 54.39
C PRO A 16 8.43 4.88 53.35
N ILE A 17 8.42 5.34 52.10
CA ILE A 17 9.18 4.71 51.01
C ILE A 17 10.65 5.16 51.13
N PRO A 18 11.62 4.23 51.20
CA PRO A 18 13.04 4.60 51.26
C PRO A 18 13.48 5.17 49.90
N GLN A 19 13.92 6.43 49.88
CA GLN A 19 14.56 7.01 48.70
C GLN A 19 16.01 6.50 48.61
N ARG A 20 16.32 5.74 47.55
CA ARG A 20 17.71 5.41 47.22
C ARG A 20 18.28 6.46 46.27
N PRO A 21 19.47 7.02 46.56
CA PRO A 21 20.18 7.91 45.63
C PRO A 21 20.50 7.18 44.32
N ILE A 22 20.21 7.84 43.20
CA ILE A 22 20.57 7.35 41.87
C ILE A 22 22.05 7.65 41.62
N PRO A 23 22.90 6.65 41.31
CA PRO A 23 24.29 6.89 40.98
C PRO A 23 24.42 7.64 39.65
N GLN A 24 24.94 8.86 39.68
CA GLN A 24 25.29 9.58 38.46
C GLN A 24 26.61 9.00 37.91
N ARG A 25 26.56 8.35 36.76
CA ARG A 25 27.77 7.97 36.02
C ARG A 25 28.17 9.11 35.08
N PRO A 26 29.45 9.56 35.10
CA PRO A 26 29.96 10.52 34.13
C PRO A 26 29.86 9.96 32.70
N MET A 27 29.34 10.76 31.78
CA MET A 27 29.32 10.43 30.36
C MET A 27 30.74 10.48 29.78
N PRO A 28 31.20 9.42 29.08
CA PRO A 28 32.46 9.47 28.36
C PRO A 28 32.34 10.37 27.14
N GLN A 29 33.11 11.47 27.10
CA GLN A 29 33.25 12.30 25.92
C GLN A 29 34.14 11.59 24.90
N ARG A 30 33.56 11.19 23.75
CA ARG A 30 34.35 10.74 22.61
C ARG A 30 34.66 11.92 21.68
N PRO A 31 35.93 12.11 21.28
CA PRO A 31 36.28 13.09 20.25
C PRO A 31 35.61 12.76 18.91
N ILE A 32 35.00 13.77 18.28
CA ILE A 32 34.40 13.66 16.95
C ILE A 32 35.52 13.70 15.90
N PRO A 33 35.67 12.69 15.03
CA PRO A 33 36.64 12.74 13.94
C PRO A 33 36.20 13.77 12.90
N GLN A 34 37.03 14.79 12.65
CA GLN A 34 36.81 15.73 11.54
C GLN A 34 37.19 15.03 10.23
N ARG A 35 36.20 14.79 9.36
CA ARG A 35 36.47 14.37 7.97
C ARG A 35 36.72 15.59 7.08
N PRO A 36 37.75 15.58 6.23
CA PRO A 36 37.96 16.60 5.22
C PRO A 36 36.79 16.64 4.23
N MET A 37 36.31 17.85 3.91
CA MET A 37 35.30 18.07 2.88
C MET A 37 35.86 17.70 1.49
N PRO A 38 35.12 16.94 0.66
CA PRO A 38 35.49 16.75 -0.73
C PRO A 38 35.28 18.06 -1.51
N GLN A 39 36.35 18.55 -2.14
CA GLN A 39 36.27 19.71 -3.03
C GLN A 39 35.58 19.31 -4.34
N ARG A 40 34.52 20.06 -4.68
CA ARG A 40 33.73 19.89 -5.89
C ARG A 40 34.47 20.51 -7.09
N PRO A 41 34.77 19.77 -8.16
CA PRO A 41 35.35 20.35 -9.37
C PRO A 41 34.37 21.33 -10.03
N ALA A 42 34.86 22.51 -10.40
CA ALA A 42 34.12 23.53 -11.13
C ALA A 42 33.71 23.01 -12.52
N GLN A 43 32.39 22.97 -12.79
CA GLN A 43 31.86 22.65 -14.11
C GLN A 43 31.99 23.86 -15.04
N ARG A 44 32.63 23.64 -16.20
CA ARG A 44 32.68 24.60 -17.31
C ARG A 44 31.33 24.66 -18.03
N PRO A 45 30.81 25.85 -18.38
CA PRO A 45 29.63 25.96 -19.21
C PRO A 45 29.99 25.71 -20.69
N ASN A 46 29.40 24.68 -21.30
CA ASN A 46 29.43 24.47 -22.73
C ASN A 46 28.17 25.06 -23.37
N SER A 47 28.34 26.21 -24.01
CA SER A 47 27.35 26.83 -24.89
C SER A 47 27.34 26.09 -26.23
N ARG A 48 26.25 25.41 -26.58
CA ARG A 48 25.97 25.01 -27.97
C ARG A 48 24.63 25.61 -28.39
N ALA A 49 24.73 26.54 -29.32
CA ALA A 49 23.62 27.16 -30.02
C ALA A 49 22.90 26.12 -30.89
N PHE A 50 21.59 26.00 -30.71
CA PHE A 50 20.71 25.30 -31.63
C PHE A 50 20.20 26.30 -32.67
N THR A 51 20.64 26.14 -33.90
CA THR A 51 20.13 26.88 -35.06
C THR A 51 18.90 26.16 -35.60
N VAL A 52 17.74 26.80 -35.55
CA VAL A 52 16.50 26.32 -36.18
C VAL A 52 16.41 26.92 -37.58
N SER A 53 16.51 26.09 -38.61
CA SER A 53 16.28 26.48 -40.00
C SER A 53 14.83 26.23 -40.38
N LEU A 54 14.08 27.30 -40.65
CA LEU A 54 12.80 27.25 -41.38
C LEU A 54 13.09 26.97 -42.86
N GLY A 55 12.61 25.83 -43.36
CA GLY A 55 12.55 25.52 -44.79
C GLY A 55 11.10 25.54 -45.28
N PHE A 56 10.73 26.58 -46.00
CA PHE A 56 9.53 26.63 -46.84
C PHE A 56 9.74 25.72 -48.07
N ALA A 57 8.77 24.85 -48.38
CA ALA A 57 8.62 24.26 -49.70
C ALA A 57 7.13 24.20 -50.08
N LEU A 58 6.80 24.89 -51.16
CA LEU A 58 5.55 24.87 -51.90
C LEU A 58 5.46 23.62 -52.81
N ILE A 59 4.26 23.40 -53.35
CA ILE A 59 3.90 22.64 -54.56
C ILE A 59 3.58 21.14 -54.32
N SER A 60 2.31 20.71 -54.36
CA SER A 60 1.56 20.41 -55.59
C SER A 60 0.24 19.67 -55.29
N THR A 61 -0.81 20.08 -55.98
CA THR A 61 -2.10 19.37 -56.10
C THR A 61 -1.97 18.13 -56.97
N ALA A 62 -2.45 16.98 -56.49
CA ALA A 62 -2.85 15.85 -57.33
C ALA A 62 -4.08 15.16 -56.72
N TRP A 63 -5.09 15.01 -57.56
CA TRP A 63 -6.33 14.30 -57.30
C TRP A 63 -6.08 12.80 -57.19
N MET A 64 -6.59 12.15 -56.13
CA MET A 64 -7.03 10.76 -56.21
C MET A 64 -8.23 10.54 -55.28
N VAL A 65 -9.32 10.10 -55.88
CA VAL A 65 -10.47 9.47 -55.25
C VAL A 65 -10.05 8.07 -54.83
N GLY A 66 -10.19 7.74 -53.55
CA GLY A 66 -9.97 6.40 -53.02
C GLY A 66 -10.72 6.21 -51.72
N CYS A 67 -11.81 5.43 -51.76
CA CYS A 67 -12.47 4.90 -50.57
C CYS A 67 -11.54 3.90 -49.88
N GLY A 68 -11.21 4.16 -48.61
CA GLY A 68 -10.51 3.22 -47.74
C GLY A 68 -10.71 3.68 -46.30
N ALA A 69 -11.55 2.97 -45.56
CA ALA A 69 -11.82 3.22 -44.16
C ALA A 69 -10.57 2.89 -43.35
N ASP A 70 -9.94 3.92 -42.77
CA ASP A 70 -8.81 3.78 -41.86
C ASP A 70 -9.22 4.40 -40.53
N THR A 71 -9.75 3.57 -39.63
CA THR A 71 -10.07 3.98 -38.26
C THR A 71 -8.78 4.13 -37.49
N LYS A 72 -8.26 5.36 -37.45
CA LYS A 72 -7.33 5.82 -36.42
C LYS A 72 -7.94 5.52 -35.05
N GLY A 73 -7.44 4.49 -34.40
CA GLY A 73 -7.63 4.26 -32.98
C GLY A 73 -6.77 5.27 -32.23
N ASP A 74 -7.38 6.36 -31.80
CA ASP A 74 -6.74 7.33 -30.94
C ASP A 74 -6.50 6.69 -29.56
N ASP A 75 -5.22 6.58 -29.21
CA ASP A 75 -4.69 6.26 -27.88
C ASP A 75 -5.31 7.19 -26.82
N MET A 76 -6.33 6.68 -26.11
CA MET A 76 -6.94 7.35 -24.95
C MET A 76 -6.87 6.49 -23.67
N SER A 77 -5.97 5.50 -23.62
CA SER A 77 -5.84 4.55 -22.50
C SER A 77 -4.86 4.98 -21.40
N GLY A 78 -4.11 6.08 -21.56
CA GLY A 78 -3.07 6.52 -20.61
C GLY A 78 -3.55 7.44 -19.47
N ALA A 79 -4.69 8.11 -19.60
CA ALA A 79 -5.10 9.16 -18.65
C ALA A 79 -6.14 8.72 -17.60
N PHE A 80 -6.82 7.58 -17.80
CA PHE A 80 -7.90 7.14 -16.91
C PHE A 80 -7.41 6.41 -15.64
N LEU A 81 -6.14 5.98 -15.59
CA LEU A 81 -5.58 5.33 -14.40
C LEU A 81 -5.05 6.31 -13.35
N SER A 82 -4.68 7.55 -13.73
CA SER A 82 -4.20 8.56 -12.75
C SER A 82 -5.33 9.35 -12.06
N ALA A 83 -6.52 9.44 -12.66
CA ALA A 83 -7.64 10.17 -12.06
C ALA A 83 -8.45 9.35 -11.05
N ALA A 84 -8.38 8.01 -11.10
CA ALA A 84 -9.11 7.12 -10.19
C ALA A 84 -8.50 7.03 -8.77
N LEU A 85 -7.26 7.52 -8.58
CA LEU A 85 -6.55 7.46 -7.29
C LEU A 85 -6.66 8.75 -6.45
N SER A 86 -7.22 9.84 -7.00
CA SER A 86 -7.37 11.11 -6.28
C SER A 86 -8.73 11.31 -5.60
N GLY A 87 -9.59 10.30 -5.63
CA GLY A 87 -10.86 10.27 -4.90
C GLY A 87 -10.76 9.49 -3.59
N ALA A 88 -9.64 9.59 -2.87
CA ALA A 88 -9.44 8.88 -1.61
C ALA A 88 -10.52 9.30 -0.60
N THR A 89 -11.55 8.47 -0.49
CA THR A 89 -12.59 8.61 0.52
C THR A 89 -11.95 8.45 1.88
N THR A 90 -12.14 9.43 2.77
CA THR A 90 -11.69 9.35 4.16
C THR A 90 -12.18 8.05 4.78
N ALA A 91 -11.24 7.20 5.19
CA ALA A 91 -11.58 5.92 5.80
C ALA A 91 -12.39 6.14 7.08
N THR A 92 -13.42 5.33 7.29
CA THR A 92 -14.36 5.47 8.40
C THR A 92 -14.44 4.17 9.19
N ILE A 93 -14.25 4.26 10.50
CA ILE A 93 -14.53 3.16 11.43
C ILE A 93 -15.88 3.44 12.08
N THR A 94 -16.81 2.49 11.97
CA THR A 94 -18.16 2.61 12.52
C THR A 94 -18.35 1.66 13.69
N PHE A 95 -18.82 2.21 14.81
CA PHE A 95 -19.22 1.50 16.02
C PHE A 95 -20.73 1.64 16.19
N ALA A 96 -21.50 0.62 15.79
CA ALA A 96 -22.95 0.69 15.81
C ALA A 96 -23.56 0.29 17.16
N SER A 97 -24.83 0.63 17.38
CA SER A 97 -25.58 0.35 18.62
C SER A 97 -25.76 -1.13 18.94
N ASP A 98 -25.68 -2.00 17.94
CA ASP A 98 -25.68 -3.45 18.08
C ASP A 98 -24.29 -4.02 18.46
N TRP A 99 -23.35 -3.14 18.81
CA TRP A 99 -21.96 -3.44 19.13
C TRP A 99 -21.11 -3.91 17.95
N SER A 100 -21.65 -3.90 16.72
CA SER A 100 -20.85 -4.22 15.54
C SER A 100 -19.82 -3.13 15.22
N GLU A 101 -18.73 -3.56 14.60
CA GLU A 101 -17.59 -2.74 14.19
C GLU A 101 -17.34 -2.97 12.71
N THR A 102 -17.32 -1.91 11.92
CA THR A 102 -17.03 -2.00 10.49
C THR A 102 -16.04 -0.94 10.07
N VAL A 103 -15.17 -1.29 9.12
CA VAL A 103 -14.21 -0.37 8.51
C VAL A 103 -14.59 -0.18 7.04
N SER A 104 -14.82 1.06 6.64
CA SER A 104 -15.05 1.44 5.25
C SER A 104 -13.87 2.26 4.74
N GLY A 105 -13.32 1.87 3.59
CA GLY A 105 -12.07 2.41 3.06
C GLY A 105 -10.82 1.81 3.72
N ARG A 106 -9.64 2.19 3.22
CA ARG A 106 -8.35 1.71 3.74
C ARG A 106 -7.81 2.71 4.74
N LEU A 107 -7.48 2.26 5.95
CA LEU A 107 -6.77 3.08 6.93
C LEU A 107 -5.34 3.27 6.44
N ILE A 108 -4.94 4.51 6.23
CA ILE A 108 -3.68 4.83 5.57
C ILE A 108 -2.90 5.84 6.44
N ALA A 109 -1.66 5.52 6.79
CA ALA A 109 -0.77 6.41 7.54
C ALA A 109 -0.52 7.70 6.74
N GLY A 110 -0.63 8.84 7.41
CA GLY A 110 -0.59 10.17 6.79
C GLY A 110 -1.96 10.68 6.34
N GLN A 111 -3.00 9.84 6.32
CA GLN A 111 -4.36 10.23 5.95
C GLN A 111 -5.26 10.45 7.17
N LYS A 112 -6.45 11.00 6.92
CA LYS A 112 -7.48 11.15 7.95
C LYS A 112 -8.26 9.87 8.15
N LEU A 113 -8.58 9.59 9.41
CA LEU A 113 -9.52 8.58 9.87
C LEU A 113 -10.75 9.29 10.45
N ARG A 114 -11.95 8.93 10.01
CA ARG A 114 -13.21 9.35 10.62
C ARG A 114 -13.75 8.25 11.54
N VAL A 115 -14.28 8.63 12.70
CA VAL A 115 -14.92 7.69 13.63
C VAL A 115 -16.42 8.00 13.71
N ALA A 116 -17.23 7.03 13.27
CA ALA A 116 -18.69 7.08 13.38
C ALA A 116 -19.12 6.22 14.58
N TYR A 117 -19.46 6.85 15.69
CA TYR A 117 -19.79 6.15 16.93
C TYR A 117 -21.26 6.34 17.30
N ASP A 118 -21.96 5.24 17.59
CA ASP A 118 -23.32 5.24 18.10
C ASP A 118 -23.31 5.39 19.63
N GLU A 119 -23.88 6.49 20.12
CA GLU A 119 -23.91 6.79 21.53
C GLU A 119 -24.71 5.78 22.35
N ALA A 120 -25.60 4.98 21.76
CA ALA A 120 -26.34 3.96 22.50
C ALA A 120 -25.43 2.85 23.07
N ARG A 121 -24.17 2.73 22.63
CA ARG A 121 -23.17 1.81 23.23
C ARG A 121 -22.78 2.20 24.66
N LEU A 122 -22.89 3.48 25.03
CA LEU A 122 -22.60 3.98 26.38
C LEU A 122 -23.82 4.62 27.05
N PRO A 123 -24.89 3.85 27.36
CA PRO A 123 -26.17 4.41 27.79
C PRO A 123 -26.14 4.97 29.22
N ARG A 124 -25.12 4.64 30.02
CA ARG A 124 -24.96 5.22 31.36
C ARG A 124 -24.38 6.63 31.26
N CYS A 125 -24.46 7.38 32.34
CA CYS A 125 -23.90 8.73 32.42
C CYS A 125 -24.48 9.73 31.42
N ARG A 126 -25.82 9.79 31.39
CA ARG A 126 -26.60 10.67 30.52
C ARG A 126 -27.38 11.74 31.28
N ALA A 127 -26.70 12.55 32.10
CA ALA A 127 -27.39 13.62 32.85
C ALA A 127 -27.88 14.73 31.92
N TRP A 128 -28.88 15.48 32.36
CA TRP A 128 -29.44 16.60 31.61
C TRP A 128 -29.34 17.87 32.45
N HIS A 129 -28.93 18.98 31.83
CA HIS A 129 -28.86 20.27 32.49
C HIS A 129 -29.47 21.34 31.59
N ASN A 130 -30.53 22.01 32.07
CA ASN A 130 -31.26 23.05 31.34
C ASN A 130 -31.68 22.63 29.92
N GLY A 131 -32.17 21.40 29.77
CA GLY A 131 -32.60 20.86 28.47
C GLY A 131 -31.46 20.41 27.54
N ASN A 132 -30.20 20.54 27.97
CA ASN A 132 -29.03 20.11 27.21
C ASN A 132 -28.39 18.84 27.81
N PRO A 133 -27.73 18.01 26.98
CA PRO A 133 -26.83 16.96 27.46
C PRO A 133 -25.79 17.51 28.43
N GLY A 134 -25.82 17.04 29.68
CA GLY A 134 -24.83 17.33 30.72
C GLY A 134 -23.69 16.29 30.76
N TRP A 135 -23.40 15.68 29.61
CA TRP A 135 -22.43 14.60 29.45
C TRP A 135 -21.72 14.73 28.11
N GLN A 136 -20.54 14.12 28.01
CA GLN A 136 -19.71 14.12 26.82
C GLN A 136 -19.09 12.74 26.62
N ILE A 137 -19.11 12.25 25.38
CA ILE A 137 -18.28 11.11 24.97
C ILE A 137 -17.03 11.65 24.29
N THR A 138 -15.87 11.16 24.71
CA THR A 138 -14.57 11.44 24.10
C THR A 138 -14.03 10.16 23.49
N ALA A 139 -13.67 10.21 22.21
CA ALA A 139 -12.92 9.16 21.54
C ALA A 139 -11.42 9.40 21.75
N PHE A 140 -10.70 8.34 22.07
CA PHE A 140 -9.25 8.34 22.17
C PHE A 140 -8.66 7.48 21.07
N ALA A 141 -7.59 7.95 20.44
CA ALA A 141 -6.85 7.23 19.42
C ALA A 141 -5.37 7.19 19.79
N ARG A 142 -4.83 5.99 20.00
CA ARG A 142 -3.40 5.76 20.24
C ARG A 142 -2.75 5.10 19.04
N TYR A 143 -1.68 5.70 18.55
CA TYR A 143 -0.97 5.27 17.36
C TYR A 143 0.27 4.46 17.73
N TYR A 144 0.55 3.40 16.99
CA TYR A 144 1.77 2.59 17.14
C TYR A 144 2.61 2.65 15.86
N PRO A 145 3.96 2.69 15.98
CA PRO A 145 4.74 2.51 17.21
C PRO A 145 4.97 3.79 18.04
N SER A 146 4.54 4.96 17.58
CA SER A 146 4.85 6.26 18.21
C SER A 146 4.32 6.40 19.65
N ALA A 147 3.29 5.63 20.02
CA ALA A 147 2.59 5.68 21.30
C ALA A 147 1.92 7.04 21.61
N ILE A 148 1.84 7.94 20.63
CA ILE A 148 1.11 9.20 20.74
C ILE A 148 -0.39 8.89 20.87
N THR A 149 -1.08 9.64 21.74
CA THR A 149 -2.54 9.55 21.93
C THR A 149 -3.16 10.89 21.57
N ASP A 150 -4.16 10.90 20.69
CA ASP A 150 -5.03 12.04 20.41
C ASP A 150 -6.43 11.77 21.00
N GLU A 151 -7.15 12.82 21.35
CA GLU A 151 -8.50 12.73 21.91
C GLU A 151 -9.44 13.73 21.23
N ARG A 152 -10.65 13.29 20.90
CA ARG A 152 -11.64 14.13 20.23
C ARG A 152 -13.03 13.94 20.83
N PRO A 153 -13.75 15.03 21.14
CA PRO A 153 -15.15 14.94 21.56
C PRO A 153 -16.04 14.45 20.40
N LEU A 154 -17.04 13.62 20.71
CA LEU A 154 -18.05 13.20 19.72
C LEU A 154 -19.12 14.27 19.49
N PHE A 155 -19.40 15.09 20.50
CA PHE A 155 -20.34 16.20 20.41
C PHE A 155 -19.56 17.50 20.41
N ASP A 156 -19.87 18.37 19.47
CA ASP A 156 -19.30 19.71 19.39
C ASP A 156 -20.37 20.75 19.72
N TYR A 157 -19.90 21.87 20.25
CA TYR A 157 -20.74 22.99 20.65
C TYR A 157 -20.95 23.92 19.45
N GLY A 158 -21.98 23.64 18.67
CA GLY A 158 -22.36 24.47 17.53
C GLY A 158 -23.23 25.65 17.95
N MET A 159 -22.92 26.86 17.45
CA MET A 159 -23.92 27.94 17.41
C MET A 159 -24.97 27.60 16.36
N THR A 160 -26.25 27.61 16.74
CA THR A 160 -27.32 27.59 15.72
C THR A 160 -27.50 28.97 15.13
N SER A 161 -27.89 29.05 13.86
CA SER A 161 -28.13 30.33 13.16
C SER A 161 -29.34 31.12 13.69
N THR A 162 -30.06 30.60 14.69
CA THR A 162 -31.35 31.13 15.15
C THR A 162 -31.29 32.08 16.36
N GLY A 163 -30.12 32.56 16.77
CA GLY A 163 -29.99 33.68 17.71
C GLY A 163 -28.79 33.58 18.66
N PRO A 164 -28.46 34.67 19.38
CA PRO A 164 -27.22 34.77 20.18
C PRO A 164 -27.14 33.82 21.40
N ASP A 165 -28.22 33.15 21.80
CA ASP A 165 -28.28 32.39 23.07
C ASP A 165 -28.63 30.88 22.91
N TYR A 166 -28.76 30.35 21.69
CA TYR A 166 -29.12 28.94 21.47
C TYR A 166 -27.94 28.13 20.93
N HIS A 167 -27.17 27.61 21.86
CA HIS A 167 -26.19 26.58 21.54
C HIS A 167 -26.87 25.21 21.55
N THR A 168 -26.73 24.48 20.45
CA THR A 168 -27.19 23.09 20.37
C THR A 168 -26.00 22.18 20.23
N TRP A 169 -26.02 21.09 20.97
CA TRP A 169 -25.05 20.02 20.82
C TRP A 169 -25.27 19.32 19.49
N ILE A 170 -24.28 19.41 18.60
CA ILE A 170 -24.30 18.72 17.32
C ILE A 170 -23.42 17.48 17.47
N LYS A 171 -24.01 16.31 17.19
CA LYS A 171 -23.24 15.06 17.10
C LYS A 171 -22.32 15.16 15.89
N GLY A 172 -21.01 15.20 16.15
CA GLY A 172 -19.97 15.16 15.15
C GLY A 172 -19.52 13.74 14.82
N MET A 173 -18.67 13.64 13.81
CA MET A 173 -17.89 12.45 13.51
C MET A 173 -16.42 12.87 13.64
N PRO A 174 -15.76 12.66 14.80
CA PRO A 174 -14.41 13.14 14.99
C PRO A 174 -13.47 12.58 13.93
N GLU A 175 -12.61 13.46 13.42
CA GLU A 175 -11.54 13.11 12.49
C GLU A 175 -10.21 13.09 13.24
N PHE A 176 -9.43 12.04 13.01
CA PHE A 176 -8.09 11.84 13.51
C PHE A 176 -7.12 11.87 12.33
N GLU A 177 -5.99 12.56 12.48
CA GLU A 177 -4.89 12.45 11.52
C GLU A 177 -4.05 11.24 11.93
N LEU A 178 -3.93 10.25 11.05
CA LEU A 178 -3.05 9.11 11.27
C LEU A 178 -1.61 9.57 11.03
N PRO A 179 -0.72 9.63 12.03
CA PRO A 179 0.64 10.09 11.80
C PRO A 179 1.35 9.21 10.76
N PRO A 180 2.25 9.77 9.92
CA PRO A 180 3.14 8.96 9.10
C PRO A 180 3.89 7.95 9.97
N GLY A 181 4.08 6.72 9.49
CA GLY A 181 4.70 5.67 10.30
C GLY A 181 3.71 4.81 11.09
N THR A 182 2.43 5.18 11.16
CA THR A 182 1.44 4.42 11.95
C THR A 182 1.17 3.06 11.33
N GLU A 183 1.46 2.00 12.08
CA GLU A 183 1.19 0.60 11.71
C GLU A 183 -0.18 0.13 12.22
N LYS A 184 -0.63 0.74 13.31
CA LYS A 184 -1.82 0.33 14.05
C LYS A 184 -2.38 1.50 14.85
N VAL A 185 -3.70 1.60 14.87
CA VAL A 185 -4.44 2.52 15.74
C VAL A 185 -5.26 1.73 16.76
N VAL A 186 -5.26 2.19 18.00
CA VAL A 186 -6.05 1.64 19.10
C VAL A 186 -7.04 2.70 19.56
N LEU A 187 -8.33 2.36 19.57
CA LEU A 187 -9.44 3.25 19.90
C LEU A 187 -10.14 2.81 21.20
N TRP A 188 -10.56 3.77 22.00
CA TRP A 188 -11.49 3.56 23.12
C TRP A 188 -12.30 4.82 23.37
N PHE A 189 -13.42 4.67 24.08
CA PHE A 189 -14.37 5.75 24.31
C PHE A 189 -14.65 5.90 25.79
N TYR A 190 -14.81 7.16 26.20
CA TYR A 190 -15.04 7.55 27.58
C TYR A 190 -16.26 8.45 27.64
N ASN A 191 -17.27 8.06 28.42
CA ASN A 191 -18.40 8.92 28.71
C ASN A 191 -18.25 9.50 30.12
N ARG A 192 -18.41 10.81 30.24
CA ARG A 192 -18.39 11.52 31.53
C ARG A 192 -19.59 12.43 31.64
N SER A 193 -20.22 12.45 32.81
CA SER A 193 -21.20 13.47 33.19
C SER A 193 -20.72 14.27 34.39
N ALA A 194 -20.83 15.60 34.31
CA ALA A 194 -20.39 16.53 35.36
C ALA A 194 -21.51 17.02 36.28
N PHE A 195 -22.79 16.77 35.93
CA PHE A 195 -23.95 17.35 36.61
C PHE A 195 -24.73 16.31 37.42
N ASP A 196 -25.42 16.78 38.47
CA ASP A 196 -26.28 16.07 39.44
C ASP A 196 -25.63 14.94 40.24
N ARG A 197 -24.89 14.04 39.58
CA ARG A 197 -24.06 12.99 40.19
C ARG A 197 -22.90 12.70 39.22
N PRO A 198 -21.67 13.15 39.52
CA PRO A 198 -20.52 12.85 38.68
C PRO A 198 -20.44 11.35 38.42
N CYS A 199 -20.34 10.97 37.14
CA CYS A 199 -20.22 9.59 36.77
C CYS A 199 -19.42 9.42 35.48
N GLU A 200 -18.87 8.23 35.34
CA GLU A 200 -17.91 7.85 34.31
C GLU A 200 -18.25 6.45 33.81
N ASP A 201 -18.13 6.24 32.50
CA ASP A 201 -18.31 4.92 31.86
C ASP A 201 -17.37 4.78 30.66
N TRP A 202 -17.03 3.55 30.28
CA TRP A 202 -16.01 3.27 29.27
C TRP A 202 -16.48 2.23 28.27
N ASP A 203 -16.22 2.50 26.99
CA ASP A 203 -16.33 1.50 25.93
C ASP A 203 -14.92 1.20 25.38
N SER A 204 -14.41 0.03 25.71
CA SER A 204 -13.02 -0.36 25.53
C SER A 204 -12.87 -1.84 25.18
N ASP A 205 -13.87 -2.47 24.58
CA ASP A 205 -13.88 -3.93 24.34
C ASP A 205 -13.46 -4.72 25.60
N TYR A 206 -14.15 -4.45 26.71
CA TYR A 206 -13.86 -5.05 28.02
C TYR A 206 -12.39 -4.86 28.48
N GLY A 207 -11.80 -3.71 28.19
CA GLY A 207 -10.44 -3.33 28.58
C GLY A 207 -9.34 -3.69 27.57
N ARG A 208 -9.69 -4.32 26.43
CA ARG A 208 -8.73 -4.65 25.36
C ARG A 208 -8.47 -3.50 24.39
N ASN A 209 -9.42 -2.57 24.29
CA ASN A 209 -9.53 -1.51 23.30
C ASN A 209 -9.64 -2.03 21.86
N TYR A 210 -10.24 -1.23 20.99
CA TYR A 210 -10.46 -1.59 19.59
C TYR A 210 -9.19 -1.38 18.79
N THR A 211 -8.68 -2.42 18.13
CA THR A 211 -7.40 -2.37 17.42
C THR A 211 -7.59 -2.55 15.92
N PHE A 212 -7.04 -1.62 15.13
CA PHE A 212 -7.12 -1.66 13.68
C PHE A 212 -5.74 -1.50 13.05
N SER A 213 -5.45 -2.32 12.04
CA SER A 213 -4.22 -2.21 11.25
C SER A 213 -4.29 -1.00 10.32
N VAL A 214 -3.21 -0.24 10.24
CA VAL A 214 -3.08 0.92 9.36
C VAL A 214 -2.07 0.56 8.27
N ALA A 215 -2.50 0.69 7.01
CA ALA A 215 -1.63 0.54 5.86
C ALA A 215 -0.81 1.82 5.66
N TYR A 216 0.24 1.75 4.85
CA TYR A 216 1.02 2.92 4.48
C TYR A 216 0.50 3.51 3.17
N ASP A 217 0.42 4.85 3.05
CA ASP A 217 0.27 5.55 1.76
C ASP A 217 1.62 5.61 1.06
N VAL A 218 2.27 4.47 0.95
CA VAL A 218 3.54 4.45 0.24
C VAL A 218 3.16 4.28 -1.21
N ALA A 219 3.42 5.36 -1.95
CA ALA A 219 3.39 5.42 -3.40
C ALA A 219 3.68 4.05 -3.98
N LEU A 220 2.81 3.60 -4.90
CA LEU A 220 2.98 2.38 -5.67
C LEU A 220 4.39 2.37 -6.26
N ALA A 221 5.32 1.70 -5.58
CA ALA A 221 6.63 1.49 -6.13
C ALA A 221 6.40 0.58 -7.33
N THR A 222 6.88 0.98 -8.50
CA THR A 222 6.77 0.15 -9.70
C THR A 222 8.13 -0.41 -10.02
N MET A 223 8.24 -1.73 -9.98
CA MET A 223 9.39 -2.45 -10.50
C MET A 223 9.08 -2.87 -11.93
N ASP A 224 9.71 -2.21 -12.89
CA ASP A 224 9.51 -2.42 -14.32
C ASP A 224 10.70 -3.16 -14.95
N PHE A 225 10.45 -4.40 -15.39
CA PHE A 225 11.40 -5.25 -16.07
C PHE A 225 11.19 -5.15 -17.59
N GLN A 226 11.95 -4.26 -18.22
CA GLN A 226 11.76 -3.87 -19.63
C GLN A 226 12.38 -4.89 -20.61
N SER A 227 11.87 -4.93 -21.85
CA SER A 227 12.31 -5.86 -22.91
C SER A 227 13.78 -5.69 -23.33
N ASP A 228 14.38 -4.54 -23.04
CA ASP A 228 15.80 -4.23 -23.28
C ASP A 228 16.71 -4.60 -22.11
N TRP A 229 16.21 -5.44 -21.19
CA TRP A 229 16.92 -5.95 -20.01
C TRP A 229 17.18 -4.94 -18.89
N ARG A 230 16.68 -3.70 -19.00
CA ARG A 230 16.73 -2.75 -17.89
C ARG A 230 15.70 -3.10 -16.83
N ASN A 231 16.08 -2.86 -15.58
CA ASN A 231 15.21 -2.98 -14.41
C ASN A 231 15.08 -1.58 -13.83
N VAL A 232 13.88 -1.01 -13.88
CA VAL A 232 13.62 0.36 -13.41
C VAL A 232 12.75 0.26 -12.16
N LEU A 233 13.24 0.79 -11.06
CA LEU A 233 12.42 1.03 -9.87
C LEU A 233 11.98 2.49 -9.90
N ASP A 234 10.68 2.71 -9.99
CA ASP A 234 10.05 4.01 -9.77
C ASP A 234 9.36 4.04 -8.40
N GLY A 235 9.52 5.13 -7.65
CA GLY A 235 9.07 5.24 -6.26
C GLY A 235 9.93 4.49 -5.23
N ASN A 236 9.44 4.44 -3.99
CA ASN A 236 10.12 3.79 -2.87
C ASN A 236 9.32 2.57 -2.43
N VAL A 237 9.93 1.38 -2.47
CA VAL A 237 9.32 0.20 -1.85
C VAL A 237 9.33 0.40 -0.35
N ALA A 238 8.18 0.24 0.29
CA ALA A 238 8.05 0.38 1.74
C ALA A 238 7.27 -0.78 2.35
N ARG A 239 7.60 -1.07 3.60
CA ARG A 239 6.95 -2.10 4.42
C ARG A 239 5.47 -1.75 4.61
N GLY A 240 4.60 -2.75 4.45
CA GLY A 240 3.14 -2.54 4.49
C GLY A 240 2.57 -1.80 3.27
N GLY A 241 3.38 -1.58 2.24
CA GLY A 241 3.02 -0.92 0.98
C GLY A 241 2.55 -1.86 -0.12
N ILE A 242 2.35 -1.30 -1.31
CA ILE A 242 2.14 -2.07 -2.55
C ILE A 242 3.34 -1.87 -3.49
N LEU A 243 3.90 -2.97 -3.97
CA LEU A 243 4.86 -3.02 -5.07
C LEU A 243 4.13 -3.48 -6.34
N THR A 244 4.07 -2.64 -7.36
CA THR A 244 3.59 -3.04 -8.69
C THR A 244 4.74 -3.66 -9.48
N VAL A 245 4.60 -4.93 -9.88
CA VAL A 245 5.59 -5.62 -10.71
C VAL A 245 5.11 -5.61 -12.15
N LYS A 246 5.85 -4.91 -13.03
CA LYS A 246 5.65 -4.94 -14.48
C LYS A 246 6.74 -5.76 -15.13
N TYR A 247 6.37 -6.63 -16.05
CA TYR A 247 7.32 -7.48 -16.73
C TYR A 247 7.01 -7.51 -18.22
N ALA A 248 7.99 -7.16 -19.05
CA ALA A 248 7.85 -7.21 -20.50
C ALA A 248 7.99 -8.67 -20.99
N PRO A 249 6.91 -9.29 -21.54
CA PRO A 249 6.94 -10.70 -21.96
C PRO A 249 8.05 -11.04 -22.95
N GLU A 250 8.45 -10.07 -23.77
CA GLU A 250 9.50 -10.25 -24.77
C GLU A 250 10.88 -10.55 -24.17
N ARG A 251 11.14 -10.27 -22.88
CA ARG A 251 12.38 -10.70 -22.20
C ARG A 251 12.51 -12.22 -22.18
N LEU A 252 11.52 -12.92 -21.60
CA LEU A 252 11.50 -14.38 -21.48
C LEU A 252 11.39 -15.05 -22.85
N ARG A 253 10.58 -14.50 -23.76
CA ARG A 253 10.47 -15.01 -25.14
C ARG A 253 11.81 -14.93 -25.87
N THR A 254 12.61 -13.89 -25.65
CA THR A 254 13.96 -13.79 -26.23
C THR A 254 14.88 -14.89 -25.70
N ILE A 255 14.81 -15.23 -24.41
CA ILE A 255 15.56 -16.35 -23.82
C ILE A 255 15.14 -17.68 -24.49
N ALA A 256 13.84 -17.95 -24.55
CA ALA A 256 13.31 -19.17 -25.14
C ALA A 256 13.71 -19.31 -26.61
N ARG A 257 13.60 -18.24 -27.41
CA ARG A 257 13.96 -18.23 -28.84
C ARG A 257 15.46 -18.36 -29.10
N SER A 258 16.31 -17.85 -28.19
CA SER A 258 17.78 -17.91 -28.32
C SER A 258 18.39 -19.18 -27.73
N ALA A 259 17.62 -20.00 -27.02
CA ALA A 259 18.08 -21.28 -26.49
C ALA A 259 18.57 -22.19 -27.63
N THR A 260 19.74 -22.82 -27.46
CA THR A 260 20.31 -23.76 -28.43
C THR A 260 20.81 -25.04 -27.75
N ILE A 261 20.79 -26.16 -28.48
CA ILE A 261 21.42 -27.42 -28.11
C ILE A 261 22.35 -27.82 -29.26
N GLY A 262 23.65 -27.92 -28.98
CA GLY A 262 24.64 -28.26 -30.01
C GLY A 262 24.72 -27.26 -31.16
N GLY A 263 24.41 -25.97 -30.90
CA GLY A 263 24.39 -24.92 -31.92
C GLY A 263 23.11 -24.86 -32.77
N VAL A 264 22.15 -25.75 -32.53
CA VAL A 264 20.83 -25.76 -33.19
C VAL A 264 19.80 -25.13 -32.25
N PRO A 265 18.82 -24.33 -32.73
CA PRO A 265 17.75 -23.80 -31.89
C PRO A 265 17.05 -24.90 -31.08
N TYR A 266 16.82 -24.66 -29.78
CA TYR A 266 16.32 -25.65 -28.82
C TYR A 266 15.05 -26.34 -29.29
N PHE A 267 14.04 -25.56 -29.68
CA PHE A 267 12.75 -26.10 -30.15
C PHE A 267 12.89 -26.84 -31.48
N ALA A 268 13.80 -26.41 -32.36
CA ALA A 268 14.09 -27.14 -33.58
C ALA A 268 14.71 -28.51 -33.26
N ALA A 269 15.71 -28.55 -32.38
CA ALA A 269 16.38 -29.79 -31.99
C ALA A 269 15.45 -30.77 -31.23
N LYS A 270 14.59 -30.25 -30.35
CA LYS A 270 13.73 -31.08 -29.48
C LYS A 270 12.45 -31.55 -30.13
N TYR A 271 11.77 -30.69 -30.89
CA TYR A 271 10.43 -30.96 -31.43
C TYR A 271 10.41 -31.12 -32.95
N HIS A 272 11.58 -31.16 -33.59
CA HIS A 272 11.71 -31.26 -35.05
C HIS A 272 10.93 -30.17 -35.80
N CYS A 273 10.90 -28.95 -35.26
CA CYS A 273 10.30 -27.77 -35.91
C CYS A 273 11.08 -27.28 -37.15
N TYR A 274 11.82 -28.16 -37.84
CA TYR A 274 12.56 -27.87 -39.05
C TYR A 274 12.10 -28.82 -40.17
N GLY A 275 11.98 -28.31 -41.40
CA GLY A 275 11.51 -29.10 -42.55
C GLY A 275 9.99 -29.02 -42.73
N TYR A 276 9.30 -30.17 -42.69
CA TYR A 276 7.85 -30.28 -42.91
C TYR A 276 6.99 -30.10 -41.65
N GLY A 277 7.60 -29.90 -40.48
CA GLY A 277 6.88 -29.69 -39.22
C GLY A 277 6.64 -28.21 -38.94
N CYS A 278 5.40 -27.85 -38.65
CA CYS A 278 4.98 -26.53 -38.19
C CYS A 278 4.80 -26.58 -36.67
N CYS A 279 5.13 -25.49 -35.98
CA CYS A 279 5.05 -25.38 -34.53
C CYS A 279 4.38 -24.07 -34.13
N SER A 280 3.57 -24.12 -33.07
CA SER A 280 3.10 -22.96 -32.32
C SER A 280 3.59 -23.06 -30.88
N PHE A 281 3.75 -21.90 -30.26
CA PHE A 281 4.27 -21.77 -28.91
C PHE A 281 3.31 -20.89 -28.12
N GLU A 282 2.83 -21.42 -27.01
CA GLU A 282 2.06 -20.68 -26.02
C GLU A 282 2.95 -20.45 -24.80
N TYR A 283 2.98 -19.21 -24.31
CA TYR A 283 3.84 -18.79 -23.21
C TYR A 283 2.98 -18.46 -22.00
N GLU A 284 3.36 -18.99 -20.84
CA GLU A 284 2.80 -18.63 -19.55
C GLU A 284 3.90 -18.05 -18.67
N ASP A 285 3.93 -16.74 -18.54
CA ASP A 285 4.93 -16.02 -17.77
C ASP A 285 4.51 -15.94 -16.29
N THR A 286 5.43 -16.29 -15.39
CA THR A 286 5.20 -16.29 -13.95
C THR A 286 6.26 -15.44 -13.25
N ALA A 287 5.80 -14.57 -12.35
CA ALA A 287 6.65 -13.85 -11.41
C ALA A 287 6.61 -14.52 -10.04
N HIS A 288 7.78 -14.81 -9.50
CA HIS A 288 7.92 -15.31 -8.14
C HIS A 288 8.50 -14.22 -7.25
N VAL A 289 7.75 -13.87 -6.21
CA VAL A 289 8.11 -12.84 -5.24
C VAL A 289 8.34 -13.48 -3.89
N ARG A 290 9.52 -13.27 -3.33
CA ARG A 290 9.90 -13.72 -1.99
C ARG A 290 10.25 -12.52 -1.12
N PHE A 291 9.64 -12.43 0.05
CA PHE A 291 10.02 -11.45 1.06
C PHE A 291 10.91 -12.11 2.13
N HIS A 292 12.08 -11.53 2.34
CA HIS A 292 13.02 -11.94 3.38
C HIS A 292 12.61 -11.26 4.69
N ARG A 293 12.41 -12.09 5.73
CA ARG A 293 11.70 -11.74 6.98
C ARG A 293 10.21 -11.49 6.70
N GLY A 294 9.33 -12.21 7.41
CA GLY A 294 7.90 -12.36 7.09
C GLY A 294 7.53 -13.63 6.32
N GLY A 295 8.49 -14.24 5.61
CA GLY A 295 8.36 -15.59 5.05
C GLY A 295 7.36 -15.74 3.91
N ALA A 296 6.83 -14.64 3.38
CA ALA A 296 5.86 -14.67 2.29
C ALA A 296 6.55 -15.04 0.96
N PHE A 297 5.97 -16.00 0.27
CA PHE A 297 6.32 -16.41 -1.08
C PHE A 297 5.05 -16.43 -1.93
N LEU A 298 5.07 -15.74 -3.07
CA LEU A 298 3.95 -15.65 -3.99
C LEU A 298 4.42 -15.99 -5.41
N SER A 299 3.57 -16.70 -6.14
CA SER A 299 3.70 -16.91 -7.59
C SER A 299 2.53 -16.19 -8.26
N LEU A 300 2.83 -15.31 -9.21
CA LEU A 300 1.89 -14.41 -9.84
C LEU A 300 1.94 -14.66 -11.35
N ALA A 301 0.80 -14.98 -11.96
CA ALA A 301 0.71 -15.01 -13.42
C ALA A 301 0.89 -13.59 -13.96
N LEU A 302 1.85 -13.42 -14.85
CA LEU A 302 2.04 -12.18 -15.59
C LEU A 302 1.12 -12.25 -16.81
N GLY A 303 0.12 -11.38 -16.86
CA GLY A 303 -0.78 -11.31 -18.02
C GLY A 303 -0.04 -10.83 -19.27
N ASP A 304 -0.70 -10.92 -20.42
CA ASP A 304 -0.19 -10.35 -21.66
C ASP A 304 -0.19 -8.80 -21.58
N GLY A 305 0.98 -8.19 -21.40
CA GLY A 305 1.19 -6.75 -21.60
C GLY A 305 1.73 -5.97 -20.40
N ASP A 306 1.65 -4.63 -20.49
CA ASP A 306 2.26 -3.69 -19.53
C ASP A 306 1.45 -3.51 -18.22
N ALA A 307 0.40 -4.32 -18.03
CA ALA A 307 -0.43 -4.30 -16.83
C ALA A 307 0.38 -4.89 -15.67
N GLY A 308 0.82 -4.01 -14.76
CA GLY A 308 1.57 -4.42 -13.58
C GLY A 308 0.72 -5.20 -12.59
N VAL A 309 1.31 -6.18 -11.93
CA VAL A 309 0.66 -6.97 -10.88
C VAL A 309 0.97 -6.32 -9.52
N PRO A 310 -0.04 -5.89 -8.75
CA PRO A 310 0.18 -5.35 -7.41
C PRO A 310 0.54 -6.46 -6.43
N VAL A 311 1.52 -6.20 -5.57
CA VAL A 311 2.01 -7.12 -4.54
C VAL A 311 2.06 -6.39 -3.20
N ASP A 312 1.31 -6.87 -2.22
CA ASP A 312 1.40 -6.34 -0.86
C ASP A 312 2.77 -6.70 -0.25
N VAL A 313 3.48 -5.68 0.21
CA VAL A 313 4.78 -5.82 0.88
C VAL A 313 4.52 -6.03 2.37
N PRO A 314 4.93 -7.15 2.99
CA PRO A 314 4.74 -7.37 4.42
C PRO A 314 5.34 -6.25 5.28
N ALA A 315 4.69 -5.92 6.40
CA ALA A 315 5.14 -4.86 7.31
C ALA A 315 6.51 -5.17 7.97
N ASP A 316 6.90 -6.44 8.02
CA ASP A 316 8.17 -6.91 8.57
C ASP A 316 9.21 -7.29 7.50
N ALA A 317 8.90 -7.06 6.22
CA ALA A 317 9.81 -7.37 5.12
C ALA A 317 11.05 -6.46 5.14
N GLU A 318 12.24 -7.07 5.08
CA GLU A 318 13.52 -6.34 4.98
C GLU A 318 14.04 -6.29 3.56
N GLN A 319 13.71 -7.30 2.77
CA GLN A 319 14.16 -7.41 1.39
C GLN A 319 13.11 -8.12 0.56
N VAL A 320 12.95 -7.68 -0.69
CA VAL A 320 12.16 -8.38 -1.71
C VAL A 320 13.10 -8.99 -2.74
N GLU A 321 12.85 -10.24 -3.08
CA GLU A 321 13.53 -11.01 -4.11
C GLU A 321 12.53 -11.40 -5.19
N LEU A 322 12.82 -11.04 -6.45
CA LEU A 322 12.00 -11.38 -7.61
C LEU A 322 12.79 -12.26 -8.57
N TYR A 323 12.13 -13.30 -9.09
CA TYR A 323 12.61 -14.08 -10.22
C TYR A 323 11.44 -14.46 -11.11
N PHE A 324 11.71 -14.70 -12.39
CA PHE A 324 10.68 -14.93 -13.39
C PHE A 324 11.00 -16.19 -14.18
N ASP A 325 9.95 -16.88 -14.60
CA ASP A 325 10.03 -17.99 -15.54
C ASP A 325 8.90 -17.90 -16.57
N THR A 326 9.11 -18.56 -17.69
CA THR A 326 8.10 -18.79 -18.71
C THR A 326 7.97 -20.28 -18.93
N SER A 327 6.73 -20.77 -18.87
CA SER A 327 6.39 -22.11 -19.31
C SER A 327 5.95 -22.07 -20.76
N VAL A 328 6.62 -22.82 -21.62
CA VAL A 328 6.33 -22.90 -23.05
C VAL A 328 5.61 -24.21 -23.36
N THR A 329 4.36 -24.11 -23.79
CA THR A 329 3.60 -25.22 -24.37
C THR A 329 3.85 -25.23 -25.88
N THR A 330 4.37 -26.33 -26.41
CA THR A 330 4.64 -26.49 -27.84
C THR A 330 3.57 -27.37 -28.47
N THR A 331 3.00 -26.92 -29.58
CA THR A 331 2.07 -27.71 -30.40
C THR A 331 2.66 -27.90 -31.78
N THR A 332 2.72 -29.14 -32.26
CA THR A 332 3.35 -29.50 -33.54
C THR A 332 2.33 -30.09 -34.52
N TRP A 333 2.43 -29.78 -35.81
CA TRP A 333 1.62 -30.35 -36.89
C TRP A 333 2.39 -30.41 -38.22
N TYR A 334 1.85 -31.08 -39.23
CA TYR A 334 2.48 -31.18 -40.55
C TYR A 334 2.17 -29.96 -41.44
N CYS A 335 3.18 -29.28 -41.94
CA CYS A 335 3.04 -28.19 -42.90
C CYS A 335 2.73 -28.74 -44.30
N GLY A 336 1.65 -28.28 -44.93
CA GLY A 336 1.39 -28.50 -46.36
C GLY A 336 0.35 -29.57 -46.71
N GLY A 337 -0.38 -30.10 -45.72
CA GLY A 337 -1.63 -30.87 -45.93
C GLY A 337 -2.86 -30.07 -45.50
N ALA A 338 -4.07 -30.66 -45.64
CA ALA A 338 -5.22 -30.20 -44.85
C ALA A 338 -4.81 -30.19 -43.37
N GLU A 339 -5.25 -29.19 -42.59
CA GLU A 339 -4.89 -29.03 -41.16
C GLU A 339 -4.89 -30.39 -40.47
N GLY A 340 -3.68 -30.92 -40.25
CA GLY A 340 -3.49 -32.24 -39.68
C GLY A 340 -3.82 -32.23 -38.19
N GLU A 341 -3.74 -33.39 -37.56
CA GLU A 341 -3.87 -33.45 -36.09
C GLU A 341 -2.79 -32.59 -35.42
N HIS A 342 -3.21 -31.78 -34.45
CA HIS A 342 -2.30 -30.99 -33.62
C HIS A 342 -1.83 -31.85 -32.45
N TYR A 343 -0.51 -32.00 -32.31
CA TYR A 343 0.09 -32.74 -31.21
C TYR A 343 0.64 -31.76 -30.18
N VAL A 344 -0.11 -31.58 -29.08
CA VAL A 344 0.33 -30.79 -27.92
C VAL A 344 1.33 -31.61 -27.12
N GLN A 345 2.50 -31.04 -26.84
CA GLN A 345 3.53 -31.71 -26.05
C GLN A 345 3.07 -31.83 -24.59
N PRO A 346 3.14 -33.02 -23.97
CA PRO A 346 2.59 -33.25 -22.63
C PRO A 346 3.40 -32.56 -21.52
N THR A 347 4.66 -32.23 -21.80
CA THR A 347 5.56 -31.56 -20.85
C THR A 347 5.87 -30.16 -21.33
N ARG A 348 5.60 -29.17 -20.48
CA ARG A 348 5.99 -27.78 -20.71
C ARG A 348 7.50 -27.62 -20.51
N ASP A 349 8.12 -26.81 -21.36
CA ASP A 349 9.50 -26.39 -21.16
C ASP A 349 9.52 -25.13 -20.31
N VAL A 350 10.30 -25.12 -19.23
CA VAL A 350 10.41 -23.96 -18.33
C VAL A 350 11.73 -23.26 -18.58
N PHE A 351 11.68 -21.98 -18.91
CA PHE A 351 12.84 -21.11 -19.05
C PHE A 351 12.80 -20.05 -17.97
N TYR A 352 13.95 -19.73 -17.40
CA TYR A 352 14.06 -18.75 -16.32
C TYR A 352 14.68 -17.47 -16.86
N ASP A 353 14.15 -16.31 -16.47
CA ASP A 353 14.88 -15.03 -16.49
C ASP A 353 15.85 -15.03 -15.32
N SER A 354 16.75 -16.00 -15.32
CA SER A 354 17.94 -15.89 -14.53
C SER A 354 18.83 -14.93 -15.31
N ASN A 355 19.04 -13.73 -14.78
CA ASN A 355 20.01 -12.76 -15.26
C ASN A 355 21.42 -13.33 -15.05
N PHE A 356 21.73 -14.42 -15.73
CA PHE A 356 22.87 -15.32 -15.50
C PHE A 356 22.98 -15.79 -14.02
N GLY A 357 21.88 -16.23 -13.43
CA GLY A 357 21.86 -16.84 -12.09
C GLY A 357 21.72 -15.88 -10.90
N ARG A 358 21.33 -14.61 -11.10
CA ARG A 358 21.05 -13.68 -9.98
C ARG A 358 19.60 -13.21 -9.99
N ASN A 359 18.86 -13.60 -8.96
CA ASN A 359 17.54 -13.05 -8.67
C ASN A 359 17.66 -11.54 -8.41
N PHE A 360 16.66 -10.77 -8.82
CA PHE A 360 16.60 -9.36 -8.47
C PHE A 360 16.35 -9.25 -6.96
N ARG A 361 17.20 -8.52 -6.23
CA ARG A 361 17.05 -8.31 -4.78
C ARG A 361 17.06 -6.83 -4.48
N TYR A 362 16.06 -6.37 -3.73
CA TYR A 362 15.97 -4.99 -3.27
C TYR A 362 15.80 -4.96 -1.75
N THR A 363 16.68 -4.21 -1.08
CA THR A 363 16.61 -4.02 0.38
C THR A 363 15.67 -2.86 0.67
N ILE A 364 14.62 -3.15 1.45
CA ILE A 364 13.59 -2.18 1.81
C ILE A 364 14.15 -1.29 2.93
N PRO A 365 14.25 0.04 2.72
CA PRO A 365 14.91 0.95 3.65
C PRO A 365 14.30 0.96 5.07
#